data_AF-A0A2G2XWQ8-F1
#
_entry.id   AF-A0A2G2XWQ8-F1
#
_cell.length_a   1.000
_cell.length_b   1.000
_cell.length_c   1.000
_cell.angle_alpha   90.00
_cell.angle_beta   90.00
_cell.angle_gamma   90.00
#
_symmetry.space_group_name_H-M   'P 1'
#
loop_
_entity.id
_entity.type
_entity.pdbx_description
1 polymer ?
#
loop_
_entity_poly.entity_id
_entity_poly.type
_entity_poly.pdbx_seq_one_letter_code
_entity_poly.pdbx_strand_id
1 'polypeptide(L)'
;MGFSTILSICSNLNHSVLRIVLVNFFQQVQKLKLERTWLSWSDLDIIAELPNLEVLKLIDGACHNNEWHPNVRGFTRLNVLLIENNDLKYWKATDDNFPVLECLVLKKCRYVKEIPIEFADIHSLQLIELTGCLPELGDSAVRIQKEQQDLGNDPVDVRISDPYNLPAISSSFLLQLLPHTQPQ
;
A
#
# COMPACT_ATOMS: atom_id res chain seq x y z
N MET A 1 5.31 -22.18 17.36
CA MET A 1 5.71 -20.76 17.48
C MET A 1 5.17 -20.05 16.25
N GLY A 2 4.38 -19.00 16.43
CA GLY A 2 3.69 -18.33 15.32
C GLY A 2 4.65 -17.50 14.47
N PHE A 3 4.35 -17.35 13.19
CA PHE A 3 5.09 -16.52 12.23
C PHE A 3 5.32 -15.08 12.74
N SER A 4 4.31 -14.52 13.42
CA SER A 4 4.37 -13.21 14.08
C SER A 4 5.42 -13.15 15.20
N THR A 5 5.59 -14.23 15.97
CA THR A 5 6.60 -14.31 17.03
C THR A 5 8.01 -14.37 16.45
N ILE A 6 8.20 -15.01 15.29
CA ILE A 6 9.52 -15.11 14.64
C ILE A 6 9.95 -13.75 14.07
N LEU A 7 9.05 -13.01 13.41
CA LEU A 7 9.36 -11.64 12.94
C LEU A 7 9.71 -10.69 14.09
N SER A 8 9.04 -10.81 15.24
CA SER A 8 9.36 -10.01 16.44
C SER A 8 10.74 -10.37 17.04
N ILE A 9 11.13 -11.65 17.05
CA ILE A 9 12.45 -12.10 17.51
C ILE A 9 13.57 -11.59 16.59
N CYS A 10 13.27 -11.46 15.29
CA CYS A 10 14.22 -11.00 14.30
C CYS A 10 14.60 -9.51 14.45
N SER A 11 13.78 -8.66 15.09
CA SER A 11 14.08 -7.23 15.32
C SER A 11 15.42 -6.92 16.06
N ASN A 12 16.08 -7.93 16.63
CA ASN A 12 17.38 -7.81 17.29
C ASN A 12 18.59 -8.29 16.46
N LEU A 13 18.40 -8.71 15.21
CA LEU A 13 19.47 -9.12 14.31
C LEU A 13 19.81 -8.00 13.32
N ASN A 14 21.09 -7.87 12.95
CA ASN A 14 21.50 -6.96 11.87
C ASN A 14 20.70 -7.30 10.58
N HIS A 15 20.23 -6.27 9.87
CA HIS A 15 19.44 -6.36 8.63
C HIS A 15 19.97 -7.41 7.64
N SER A 16 21.29 -7.54 7.48
CA SER A 16 21.90 -8.54 6.59
C SER A 16 21.68 -9.99 7.06
N VAL A 17 21.70 -10.24 8.37
CA VAL A 17 21.49 -11.57 8.97
C VAL A 17 20.00 -11.93 8.93
N LEU A 18 19.15 -10.95 9.20
CA LEU A 18 17.69 -11.06 9.13
C LEU A 18 17.24 -11.45 7.72
N ARG A 19 17.80 -10.80 6.70
CA ARG A 19 17.59 -11.09 5.27
C ARG A 19 17.96 -12.53 4.91
N ILE A 20 19.15 -13.00 5.33
CA ILE A 20 19.62 -14.36 5.05
C ILE A 20 18.71 -15.41 5.72
N VAL A 21 18.31 -15.18 6.97
CA VAL A 21 17.43 -16.11 7.69
C VAL A 21 16.02 -16.10 7.07
N LEU A 22 15.48 -14.94 6.73
CA LEU A 22 14.12 -14.87 6.18
C LEU A 22 14.05 -15.53 4.80
N VAL A 23 14.96 -15.19 3.88
CA VAL A 23 14.93 -15.74 2.51
C VAL A 23 15.26 -17.23 2.48
N ASN A 24 16.15 -17.75 3.34
CA ASN A 24 16.50 -19.18 3.32
C ASN A 24 15.48 -20.07 4.02
N PHE A 25 14.82 -19.59 5.08
CA PHE A 25 13.90 -20.42 5.86
C PHE A 25 12.43 -20.30 5.41
N PHE A 26 12.05 -19.18 4.79
CA PHE A 26 10.66 -18.92 4.39
C PHE A 26 10.41 -19.02 2.89
N GLN A 27 11.18 -19.87 2.20
CA GLN A 27 11.00 -20.09 0.77
C GLN A 27 9.61 -20.64 0.42
N GLN A 28 8.90 -21.31 1.33
CA GLN A 28 7.58 -21.88 1.04
C GLN A 28 6.41 -20.93 1.34
N VAL A 29 6.69 -19.72 1.85
CA VAL A 29 5.62 -18.78 2.25
C VAL A 29 5.01 -18.16 1.01
N GLN A 30 3.79 -18.60 0.70
CA GLN A 30 2.98 -18.03 -0.37
C GLN A 30 2.04 -16.94 0.12
N LYS A 31 1.60 -17.01 1.37
CA LYS A 31 0.59 -16.10 1.92
C LYS A 31 1.08 -15.57 3.25
N LEU A 32 1.19 -14.26 3.35
CA LEU A 32 1.59 -13.57 4.55
C LEU A 32 0.51 -12.58 4.99
N LYS A 33 0.09 -12.68 6.24
CA LYS A 33 -0.74 -11.70 6.91
C LYS A 33 0.06 -11.09 8.06
N LEU A 34 0.19 -9.77 8.04
CA LEU A 34 0.75 -8.97 9.10
C LEU A 34 -0.38 -8.16 9.72
N GLU A 35 -0.51 -8.23 11.03
CA GLU A 35 -1.54 -7.52 11.77
C GLU A 35 -0.95 -6.98 13.05
N ARG A 36 -1.10 -5.67 13.29
CA ARG A 36 -0.57 -4.98 14.49
C ARG A 36 0.91 -5.27 14.76
N THR A 37 1.69 -5.47 13.70
CA THR A 37 3.12 -5.76 13.78
C THR A 37 3.96 -4.51 13.99
N TRP A 38 3.43 -3.33 13.66
CA TRP A 38 4.16 -2.06 13.77
C TRP A 38 5.54 -2.10 13.10
N LEU A 39 5.63 -2.72 11.92
CA LEU A 39 6.83 -2.64 11.09
C LEU A 39 6.89 -1.26 10.44
N SER A 40 8.07 -0.75 10.11
CA SER A 40 8.15 0.37 9.18
C SER A 40 7.81 -0.11 7.77
N TRP A 41 7.28 0.75 6.90
CA TRP A 41 7.12 0.39 5.49
C TRP A 41 8.42 -0.03 4.81
N SER A 42 9.56 0.52 5.25
CA SER A 42 10.90 0.11 4.80
C SER A 42 11.26 -1.32 5.20
N ASP A 43 10.72 -1.87 6.30
CA ASP A 43 11.00 -3.26 6.68
C ASP A 43 10.35 -4.27 5.73
N LEU A 44 9.35 -3.84 4.95
CA LEU A 44 8.71 -4.68 3.94
C LEU A 44 9.65 -5.07 2.80
N ASP A 45 10.78 -4.39 2.65
CA ASP A 45 11.79 -4.72 1.64
C ASP A 45 12.32 -6.15 1.80
N ILE A 46 12.43 -6.65 3.03
CA ILE A 46 12.84 -8.04 3.27
C ILE A 46 11.72 -9.00 2.88
N ILE A 47 10.46 -8.61 3.09
CA ILE A 47 9.29 -9.40 2.69
C ILE A 47 9.16 -9.44 1.16
N ALA A 48 9.54 -8.34 0.49
CA ALA A 48 9.55 -8.23 -0.96
C ALA A 48 10.49 -9.24 -1.63
N GLU A 49 11.47 -9.76 -0.91
CA GLU A 49 12.44 -10.74 -1.39
C GLU A 49 11.99 -12.20 -1.22
N LEU A 50 10.85 -12.45 -0.58
CA LEU A 50 10.34 -13.81 -0.40
C LEU A 50 9.98 -14.40 -1.78
N PRO A 51 10.67 -15.47 -2.22
CA PRO A 51 10.67 -15.88 -3.63
C PRO A 51 9.36 -16.49 -4.11
N ASN A 52 8.48 -16.90 -3.18
CA ASN A 52 7.20 -17.54 -3.48
C ASN A 52 6.01 -16.75 -2.91
N LEU A 53 6.20 -15.52 -2.43
CA LEU A 53 5.12 -14.74 -1.82
C LEU A 53 4.14 -14.25 -2.89
N GLU A 54 2.91 -14.78 -2.83
CA GLU A 54 1.81 -14.46 -3.74
C GLU A 54 0.81 -13.50 -3.10
N VAL A 55 0.50 -13.67 -1.81
CA VAL A 55 -0.50 -12.88 -1.11
C VAL A 55 0.10 -12.18 0.10
N LEU A 56 -0.02 -10.85 0.14
CA LEU A 56 0.35 -10.03 1.28
C LEU A 56 -0.86 -9.26 1.81
N LYS A 57 -1.13 -9.40 3.10
CA LYS A 57 -2.19 -8.67 3.80
C LYS A 57 -1.59 -7.88 4.96
N LEU A 58 -1.77 -6.57 4.94
CA LEU A 58 -1.31 -5.63 5.96
C LEU A 58 -2.56 -5.06 6.66
N ILE A 59 -2.81 -5.45 7.90
CA ILE A 59 -4.06 -5.16 8.62
C ILE A 59 -3.78 -4.39 9.91
N ASP A 60 -4.59 -3.38 10.22
CA ASP A 60 -4.65 -2.73 11.53
C ASP A 60 -3.27 -2.34 12.09
N GLY A 61 -2.63 -1.31 11.53
CA GLY A 61 -1.30 -0.88 12.00
C GLY A 61 -0.23 -1.98 11.85
N ALA A 62 -0.32 -2.76 10.78
CA ALA A 62 0.76 -3.68 10.40
C ALA A 62 2.04 -2.90 10.07
N CYS A 63 1.88 -1.73 9.43
CA CYS A 63 2.96 -0.84 9.06
C CYS A 63 2.76 0.59 9.60
N HIS A 64 3.86 1.25 9.95
CA HIS A 64 3.94 2.65 10.37
C HIS A 64 4.93 3.44 9.51
N ASN A 65 5.04 4.74 9.79
CA ASN A 65 5.62 5.77 8.93
C ASN A 65 4.70 6.02 7.73
N ASN A 66 4.66 7.25 7.24
CA ASN A 66 3.59 7.64 6.31
C ASN A 66 3.95 7.37 4.84
N GLU A 67 5.09 6.73 4.58
CA GLU A 67 5.69 6.65 3.25
C GLU A 67 6.13 5.22 2.95
N TRP A 68 5.78 4.72 1.77
CA TRP A 68 6.22 3.43 1.28
C TRP A 68 6.92 3.58 -0.06
N HIS A 69 8.19 3.13 -0.07
CA HIS A 69 9.10 3.11 -1.21
C HIS A 69 9.59 1.67 -1.38
N PRO A 70 8.88 0.80 -2.11
CA PRO A 70 9.32 -0.58 -2.29
C PRO A 70 10.67 -0.65 -3.00
N ASN A 71 11.53 -1.57 -2.57
CA ASN A 71 12.77 -1.86 -3.27
C ASN A 71 12.56 -2.18 -4.75
N VAL A 72 13.50 -1.70 -5.57
CA VAL A 72 13.55 -1.97 -7.01
C VAL A 72 13.44 -3.48 -7.25
N ARG A 73 12.46 -3.90 -8.06
CA ARG A 73 12.17 -5.31 -8.38
C ARG A 73 11.83 -6.19 -7.17
N GLY A 74 11.26 -5.61 -6.12
CA GLY A 74 10.63 -6.36 -5.03
C GLY A 74 9.35 -7.08 -5.48
N PHE A 75 8.79 -7.92 -4.60
CA PHE A 75 7.46 -8.53 -4.75
C PHE A 75 7.21 -9.23 -6.10
N THR A 76 8.24 -9.87 -6.66
CA THR A 76 8.23 -10.45 -8.02
C THR A 76 7.16 -11.51 -8.28
N ARG A 77 6.53 -12.07 -7.25
CA ARG A 77 5.46 -13.06 -7.34
C ARG A 77 4.14 -12.63 -6.71
N LEU A 78 4.06 -11.40 -6.22
CA LEU A 78 2.91 -10.93 -5.47
C LEU A 78 1.74 -10.66 -6.43
N ASN A 79 0.69 -11.48 -6.33
CA ASN A 79 -0.53 -11.32 -7.14
C ASN A 79 -1.67 -10.65 -6.36
N VAL A 80 -1.67 -10.72 -5.02
CA VAL A 80 -2.67 -10.05 -4.18
C VAL A 80 -2.00 -9.21 -3.10
N LEU A 81 -2.30 -7.91 -3.12
CA LEU A 81 -1.93 -6.97 -2.08
C LEU A 81 -3.19 -6.40 -1.42
N LEU A 82 -3.29 -6.57 -0.11
CA LEU A 82 -4.34 -5.97 0.70
C LEU A 82 -3.73 -5.08 1.78
N ILE A 83 -4.18 -3.83 1.84
CA ILE A 83 -3.84 -2.88 2.89
C ILE A 83 -5.13 -2.42 3.56
N GLU A 84 -5.27 -2.70 4.85
CA GLU A 84 -6.43 -2.32 5.65
C GLU A 84 -5.99 -1.52 6.87
N ASN A 85 -6.54 -0.31 7.02
CA ASN A 85 -6.43 0.47 8.26
C ASN A 85 -4.96 0.69 8.69
N ASN A 86 -4.13 1.19 7.76
CA ASN A 86 -2.75 1.62 8.01
C ASN A 86 -2.59 3.11 7.66
N ASP A 87 -1.59 3.77 8.24
CA ASP A 87 -1.36 5.22 8.12
C ASP A 87 -0.53 5.62 6.90
N LEU A 88 -0.59 4.85 5.80
CA LEU A 88 0.11 5.16 4.55
C LEU A 88 -0.44 6.47 3.94
N LYS A 89 0.44 7.39 3.56
CA LYS A 89 0.09 8.66 2.91
C LYS A 89 0.68 8.78 1.52
N TYR A 90 1.95 8.45 1.39
CA TYR A 90 2.71 8.56 0.16
C TYR A 90 3.17 7.17 -0.27
N TRP A 91 2.65 6.72 -1.40
CA TRP A 91 3.02 5.46 -2.00
C TRP A 91 3.78 5.73 -3.29
N LYS A 92 5.08 5.44 -3.30
CA LYS A 92 5.94 5.67 -4.45
C LYS A 92 6.48 4.33 -4.95
N ALA A 93 5.76 3.74 -5.89
CA ALA A 93 6.10 2.47 -6.52
C ALA A 93 5.95 2.59 -8.04
N THR A 94 6.63 1.72 -8.76
CA THR A 94 6.52 1.55 -10.20
C THR A 94 5.96 0.15 -10.51
N ASP A 95 5.65 -0.10 -11.78
CA ASP A 95 5.26 -1.41 -12.30
C ASP A 95 6.31 -2.50 -12.00
N ASP A 96 7.59 -2.16 -12.10
CA ASP A 96 8.73 -3.02 -11.75
C ASP A 96 8.68 -3.56 -10.30
N ASN A 97 8.01 -2.86 -9.37
CA ASN A 97 7.88 -3.32 -7.99
C ASN A 97 6.81 -4.39 -7.81
N PHE A 98 5.86 -4.54 -8.74
CA PHE A 98 4.71 -5.45 -8.61
C PHE A 98 4.35 -6.09 -9.97
N PRO A 99 5.29 -6.77 -10.64
CA PRO A 99 5.18 -7.11 -12.05
C PRO A 99 4.08 -8.12 -12.40
N VAL A 100 3.51 -8.81 -11.41
CA VAL A 100 2.47 -9.83 -11.58
C VAL A 100 1.25 -9.58 -10.69
N LEU A 101 1.06 -8.34 -10.22
CA LEU A 101 -0.07 -8.01 -9.37
C LEU A 101 -1.38 -8.15 -10.15
N GLU A 102 -2.33 -8.89 -9.58
CA GLU A 102 -3.66 -9.14 -10.16
C GLU A 102 -4.74 -8.37 -9.40
N CYS A 103 -4.59 -8.25 -8.08
CA CYS A 103 -5.60 -7.67 -7.21
C CYS A 103 -5.00 -6.73 -6.16
N LEU A 104 -5.43 -5.48 -6.20
CA LEU A 104 -5.16 -4.48 -5.18
C LEU A 104 -6.41 -4.19 -4.37
N VAL A 105 -6.33 -4.36 -3.04
CA VAL A 105 -7.44 -4.10 -2.12
C VAL A 105 -7.02 -3.10 -1.06
N LEU A 106 -7.66 -1.93 -1.04
CA LEU A 106 -7.43 -0.89 -0.03
C LEU A 106 -8.70 -0.69 0.80
N LYS A 107 -8.60 -0.93 2.11
CA LYS A 107 -9.72 -0.83 3.05
C LYS A 107 -9.41 0.18 4.14
N LYS A 108 -10.34 1.11 4.38
CA LYS A 108 -10.21 2.14 5.43
C LYS A 108 -8.88 2.90 5.32
N CYS A 109 -8.34 3.06 4.10
CA CYS A 109 -7.11 3.80 3.84
C CYS A 109 -7.46 5.28 3.72
N ARG A 110 -7.48 5.97 4.86
CA ARG A 110 -8.01 7.34 4.98
C ARG A 110 -6.99 8.44 4.71
N TYR A 111 -5.74 8.07 4.42
CA TYR A 111 -4.67 9.04 4.20
C TYR A 111 -3.88 8.85 2.90
N VAL A 112 -4.07 7.72 2.21
CA VAL A 112 -3.42 7.45 0.92
C VAL A 112 -4.00 8.41 -0.11
N LYS A 113 -3.14 9.22 -0.72
CA LYS A 113 -3.58 10.26 -1.66
C LYS A 113 -3.91 9.70 -3.05
N GLU A 114 -3.07 8.79 -3.52
CA GLU A 114 -3.21 8.18 -4.85
C GLU A 114 -2.54 6.81 -4.89
N ILE A 115 -3.01 5.99 -5.82
CA ILE A 115 -2.32 4.80 -6.32
C ILE A 115 -1.33 5.29 -7.39
N PRO A 116 -0.07 4.79 -7.41
CA PRO A 116 0.90 5.17 -8.43
C PRO A 116 0.34 4.95 -9.84
N ILE A 117 0.53 5.93 -10.73
CA ILE A 117 -0.03 5.88 -12.09
C ILE A 117 0.62 4.76 -12.91
N GLU A 118 1.87 4.41 -12.58
CA GLU A 118 2.64 3.30 -13.13
C GLU A 118 1.92 1.94 -12.98
N PHE A 119 0.91 1.83 -12.10
CA PHE A 119 0.08 0.61 -12.03
C PHE A 119 -0.74 0.39 -13.31
N ALA A 120 -0.93 1.42 -14.16
CA ALA A 120 -1.51 1.26 -15.48
C ALA A 120 -0.67 0.35 -16.40
N ASP A 121 0.65 0.29 -16.20
CA ASP A 121 1.57 -0.55 -16.97
C ASP A 121 1.61 -2.01 -16.46
N ILE A 122 0.95 -2.32 -15.35
CA ILE A 122 0.82 -3.69 -14.83
C ILE A 122 -0.31 -4.40 -15.58
N HIS A 123 0.06 -5.11 -16.64
CA HIS A 123 -0.89 -5.79 -17.54
C HIS A 123 -1.66 -6.93 -16.87
N SER A 124 -1.15 -7.50 -15.77
CA SER A 124 -1.84 -8.52 -14.99
C SER A 124 -2.93 -7.97 -14.07
N LEU A 125 -3.00 -6.65 -13.86
CA LEU A 125 -3.87 -6.04 -12.87
C LEU A 125 -5.33 -6.10 -13.34
N GLN A 126 -6.13 -6.91 -12.64
CA GLN A 126 -7.53 -7.19 -13.01
C GLN A 126 -8.53 -6.50 -12.09
N LEU A 127 -8.15 -6.21 -10.83
CA LEU A 127 -9.06 -5.62 -9.84
C LEU A 127 -8.36 -4.59 -8.95
N ILE A 128 -8.99 -3.43 -8.82
CA ILE A 128 -8.77 -2.47 -7.73
C ILE A 128 -10.06 -2.36 -6.91
N GLU A 129 -10.02 -2.77 -5.65
CA GLU A 129 -11.14 -2.66 -4.70
C GLU A 129 -10.80 -1.63 -3.61
N LEU A 130 -11.62 -0.59 -3.50
CA LEU A 130 -11.52 0.47 -2.51
C LEU A 130 -12.78 0.48 -1.63
N THR A 131 -12.60 0.32 -0.32
CA THR A 131 -13.71 0.42 0.65
C THR A 131 -13.35 1.35 1.79
N GLY A 132 -14.19 2.32 2.15
CA GLY A 132 -13.88 3.20 3.29
C GLY A 132 -12.70 4.15 3.03
N CYS A 133 -12.39 4.43 1.77
CA CYS A 133 -11.23 5.24 1.36
C CYS A 133 -11.66 6.64 0.92
N LEU A 134 -10.68 7.55 0.84
CA LEU A 134 -10.90 8.91 0.33
C LEU A 134 -11.41 8.90 -1.13
N PRO A 135 -12.36 9.78 -1.51
CA PRO A 135 -12.82 9.91 -2.89
C PRO A 135 -11.68 10.11 -3.90
N GLU A 136 -10.65 10.87 -3.52
CA GLU A 136 -9.47 11.15 -4.35
C GLU A 136 -8.70 9.87 -4.72
N LEU A 137 -8.67 8.89 -3.82
CA LEU A 137 -8.10 7.57 -4.11
C LEU A 137 -8.93 6.80 -5.15
N GLY A 138 -10.26 7.01 -5.13
CA GLY A 138 -11.18 6.53 -6.15
C GLY A 138 -10.90 7.14 -7.51
N ASP A 139 -10.72 8.46 -7.59
CA ASP A 139 -10.36 9.15 -8.83
C ASP A 139 -9.03 8.65 -9.40
N SER A 140 -8.06 8.37 -8.53
CA SER A 140 -6.78 7.77 -8.91
C SER A 140 -6.95 6.35 -9.51
N ALA A 141 -7.81 5.51 -8.93
CA ALA A 141 -8.09 4.18 -9.50
C ALA A 141 -8.80 4.27 -10.87
N VAL A 142 -9.76 5.18 -11.02
CA VAL A 142 -10.44 5.43 -12.31
C VAL A 142 -9.46 5.94 -13.37
N ARG A 143 -8.47 6.76 -12.97
CA ARG A 143 -7.40 7.23 -13.87
C ARG A 143 -6.56 6.05 -14.40
N ILE A 144 -6.19 5.10 -13.55
CA ILE A 144 -5.45 3.88 -13.96
C ILE A 144 -6.27 3.06 -14.95
N GLN A 145 -7.56 2.85 -14.66
CA GLN A 145 -8.49 2.15 -15.56
C GLN A 145 -8.54 2.79 -16.95
N LYS A 146 -8.64 4.12 -17.00
CA LYS A 146 -8.66 4.86 -18.26
C LYS A 146 -7.33 4.74 -19.02
N GLU A 147 -6.20 4.85 -18.34
CA GLU A 147 -4.88 4.75 -18.97
C GLU A 147 -4.68 3.36 -19.61
N GLN A 148 -5.08 2.29 -18.94
CA GLN A 148 -5.06 0.94 -19.54
C GLN A 148 -5.92 0.85 -20.80
N GLN A 149 -7.12 1.45 -20.77
CA GLN A 149 -7.99 1.50 -21.95
C GLN A 149 -7.36 2.29 -23.10
N ASP A 150 -6.74 3.43 -22.81
CA ASP A 150 -6.08 4.29 -23.81
C ASP A 150 -4.83 3.62 -24.43
N LEU A 151 -4.16 2.74 -23.66
CA LEU A 151 -3.07 1.88 -24.13
C LEU A 151 -3.55 0.66 -24.94
N GLY A 152 -4.86 0.41 -25.02
CA GLY A 152 -5.45 -0.73 -25.73
C GLY A 152 -5.43 -2.05 -24.94
N ASN A 153 -5.21 -1.99 -23.62
CA ASN A 153 -5.30 -3.13 -22.72
C ASN A 153 -6.76 -3.40 -22.29
N ASP A 154 -7.02 -4.60 -21.77
CA ASP A 154 -8.27 -4.86 -21.05
C ASP A 154 -8.28 -4.02 -19.76
N PRO A 155 -9.25 -3.11 -19.57
CA PRO A 155 -9.22 -2.19 -18.45
C PRO A 155 -9.49 -2.90 -17.12
N VAL A 156 -8.70 -2.59 -16.10
CA VAL A 156 -8.88 -3.06 -14.73
C VAL A 156 -10.28 -2.78 -14.20
N ASP A 157 -10.89 -3.75 -13.52
CA ASP A 157 -12.16 -3.54 -12.82
C ASP A 157 -11.94 -2.69 -11.57
N VAL A 158 -12.64 -1.55 -11.46
CA VAL A 158 -12.53 -0.63 -10.32
C VAL A 158 -13.83 -0.67 -9.52
N ARG A 159 -13.73 -1.10 -8.26
CA ARG A 159 -14.85 -1.21 -7.33
C ARG A 159 -14.64 -0.27 -6.15
N ILE A 160 -15.55 0.67 -5.98
CA ILE A 160 -15.50 1.67 -4.91
C ILE A 160 -16.76 1.54 -4.07
N SER A 161 -16.60 1.40 -2.76
CA SER A 161 -17.70 1.34 -1.80
C SER A 161 -17.40 2.17 -0.55
N ASP A 162 -18.46 2.69 0.08
CA ASP A 162 -18.42 3.41 1.36
C ASP A 162 -17.33 4.52 1.40
N PRO A 163 -17.35 5.53 0.51
CA PRO A 163 -16.31 6.56 0.48
C PRO A 163 -16.22 7.31 1.82
N TYR A 164 -15.00 7.56 2.28
CA TYR A 164 -14.72 8.31 3.50
C TYR A 164 -14.75 9.80 3.22
N ASN A 165 -15.85 10.45 3.62
CA ASN A 165 -15.96 11.90 3.54
C ASN A 165 -15.19 12.53 4.69
N LEU A 166 -14.20 13.37 4.36
CA LEU A 166 -13.53 14.19 5.37
C LEU A 166 -14.58 15.07 6.07
N PRO A 167 -14.55 15.18 7.40
CA PRO A 167 -15.41 16.12 8.10
C PRO A 167 -15.09 17.52 7.56
N ALA A 168 -16.12 18.23 7.08
CA ALA A 168 -15.96 19.59 6.58
C ALA A 168 -15.25 20.43 7.65
N ILE A 169 -14.11 21.02 7.30
CA ILE A 169 -13.50 22.05 8.14
C ILE A 169 -14.52 23.19 8.16
N SER A 170 -15.15 23.43 9.30
CA SER A 170 -16.09 24.54 9.47
C SER A 170 -15.41 25.81 8.96
N SER A 171 -16.11 26.58 8.12
CA SER A 171 -15.64 27.88 7.61
C SER A 171 -15.22 28.84 8.72
N SER A 172 -15.71 28.64 9.95
CA SER A 172 -15.27 29.37 11.15
C SER A 172 -13.80 29.17 11.52
N PHE A 173 -13.21 28.01 11.20
CA PHE A 173 -11.81 27.71 11.50
C PHE A 173 -10.84 28.35 10.48
N LEU A 174 -11.28 28.50 9.23
CA LEU A 174 -10.49 29.17 8.18
C LEU A 174 -10.33 30.68 8.43
N LEU A 175 -11.34 31.33 9.03
CA LEU A 175 -11.26 32.76 9.40
C LEU A 175 -10.26 33.05 10.53
N GLN A 176 -9.91 32.05 11.34
CA GLN A 176 -8.93 32.18 12.43
C GLN A 176 -7.47 32.03 11.95
N LEU A 177 -7.26 31.60 10.71
CA LEU A 177 -5.93 31.39 10.12
C LEU A 177 -5.51 32.52 9.17
N LEU A 178 -6.38 33.49 8.90
CA LEU A 178 -6.00 34.67 8.14
C LEU A 178 -5.11 35.58 9.01
N PRO A 179 -3.91 35.97 8.54
CA PRO A 179 -3.07 36.88 9.29
C PRO A 179 -3.81 38.20 9.48
N HIS A 180 -3.99 38.60 10.74
CA HIS A 180 -4.54 39.91 11.08
C HIS A 180 -3.59 41.01 10.58
N THR A 181 -3.80 41.50 9.37
CA THR A 181 -3.24 42.79 8.96
C THR A 181 -3.97 43.87 9.72
N GLN A 182 -3.32 44.42 10.75
CA GLN A 182 -3.76 45.67 11.37
C GLN A 182 -3.54 46.82 10.36
N PRO A 183 -4.55 47.66 10.10
CA PRO A 183 -4.34 48.88 9.31
C PRO A 183 -3.47 49.87 10.10
N GLN A 184 -2.52 50.49 9.41
CA GLN A 184 -1.66 51.58 9.91
C GLN A 184 -2.46 52.83 10.24
#